data_AF-A0A2H9TG88-F1
#
_entry.id   AF-A0A2H9TG88-F1
#
_cell.length_a   1.000
_cell.length_b   1.000
_cell.length_c   1.000
_cell.angle_alpha   90.00
_cell.angle_beta   90.00
_cell.angle_gamma   90.00
#
_symmetry.space_group_name_H-M   'P 1'
#
loop_
_entity.id
_entity.type
_entity.pdbx_description
1 polymer ?
#
loop_
_entity_poly.entity_id
_entity_poly.type
_entity_poly.pdbx_seq_one_letter_code
_entity_poly.pdbx_strand_id
1 'polypeptide(L)'
;MQRKIAESGPRNESGNPFLPPSPHLTITDIGATHILIFNKYCVVPNHLLLITREFKPQVGLLAPEDFSATELTLAQLEGGWMVFYNSGKESGASQPHRHLQLIPDDKPPIIGSFLDSTVGVFKGIIHKLVRLTSAGSLAEKWRAAYSKVCSILPTAETSYSLLFTREWMLMVPRLAERYEHVSFNTLVFAGYLLACYQKDYELLLNTEITQIYNTLGFPALL
;
A
#
# COMPACT_ATOMS: atom_id res chain seq x y z
N MET A 1 21.68 17.05 19.09
CA MET A 1 21.65 17.37 17.64
C MET A 1 20.34 18.09 17.35
N GLN A 2 20.37 19.42 17.20
CA GLN A 2 19.16 20.23 16.98
C GLN A 2 18.57 19.89 15.60
N ARG A 3 17.30 19.46 15.57
CA ARG A 3 16.55 19.27 14.31
C ARG A 3 16.35 20.65 13.68
N LYS A 4 17.07 20.95 12.60
CA LYS A 4 16.64 21.98 11.65
C LYS A 4 15.30 21.54 11.08
N ILE A 5 14.25 22.31 11.38
CA ILE A 5 12.97 22.20 10.68
C ILE A 5 13.28 22.51 9.22
N ALA A 6 13.13 21.50 8.35
CA ALA A 6 13.25 21.71 6.92
C ALA A 6 12.18 22.71 6.51
N GLU A 7 12.60 23.87 6.00
CA GLU A 7 11.71 24.86 5.44
C GLU A 7 10.84 24.19 4.37
N SER A 8 9.52 24.34 4.51
CA SER A 8 8.59 23.88 3.50
C SER A 8 8.87 24.67 2.23
N GLY A 9 9.46 24.00 1.23
CA GLY A 9 9.55 24.54 -0.13
C GLY A 9 8.18 25.03 -0.64
N PRO A 10 8.15 25.84 -1.70
CA PRO A 10 6.94 26.53 -2.16
C PRO A 10 5.77 25.55 -2.26
N ARG A 11 4.69 25.85 -1.53
CA ARG A 11 3.45 25.09 -1.63
C ARG A 11 2.94 25.24 -3.05
N ASN A 12 2.78 24.11 -3.73
CA ASN A 12 2.22 24.05 -5.05
C ASN A 12 0.83 24.67 -5.05
N GLU A 13 0.51 25.53 -6.03
CA GLU A 13 -0.77 26.26 -6.12
C GLU A 13 -1.98 25.31 -6.16
N SER A 14 -1.78 24.08 -6.61
CA SER A 14 -2.78 23.01 -6.66
C SER A 14 -3.01 22.27 -5.34
N GLY A 15 -2.16 22.46 -4.33
CA GLY A 15 -2.14 21.65 -3.10
C GLY A 15 -1.76 20.17 -3.31
N ASN A 16 -1.58 19.72 -4.56
CA ASN A 16 -1.21 18.36 -4.91
C ASN A 16 0.33 18.24 -4.96
N PRO A 17 0.97 17.45 -4.07
CA PRO A 17 2.42 17.34 -4.01
C PRO A 17 3.03 16.61 -5.23
N PHE A 18 2.19 16.03 -6.10
CA PHE A 18 2.63 15.26 -7.27
C PHE A 18 2.44 16.02 -8.60
N LEU A 19 1.83 17.22 -8.62
CA LEU A 19 1.50 17.94 -9.87
C LEU A 19 1.85 19.44 -9.86
N PRO A 20 2.94 19.89 -10.50
CA PRO A 20 3.94 19.08 -11.19
C PRO A 20 4.82 18.30 -10.20
N PRO A 21 5.37 17.14 -10.59
CA PRO A 21 6.30 16.41 -9.75
C PRO A 21 7.58 17.21 -9.53
N SER A 22 8.12 17.19 -8.31
CA SER A 22 9.35 17.90 -7.99
C SER A 22 10.55 17.30 -8.74
N PRO A 23 11.31 18.08 -9.53
CA PRO A 23 12.48 17.57 -10.25
C PRO A 23 13.55 16.93 -9.35
N HIS A 24 13.61 17.32 -8.08
CA HIS A 24 14.55 16.76 -7.09
C HIS A 24 14.14 15.38 -6.56
N LEU A 25 12.87 15.01 -6.71
CA LEU A 25 12.35 13.72 -6.26
C LEU A 25 12.02 12.81 -7.44
N THR A 26 11.87 13.34 -8.65
CA THR A 26 11.61 12.56 -9.86
C THR A 26 12.81 11.72 -10.23
N ILE A 27 12.59 10.42 -10.41
CA ILE A 27 13.61 9.47 -10.87
C ILE A 27 13.51 9.32 -12.39
N THR A 28 12.34 8.90 -12.89
CA THR A 28 12.10 8.69 -14.33
C THR A 28 10.62 8.59 -14.63
N ASP A 29 10.25 8.81 -15.89
CA ASP A 29 8.97 8.39 -16.44
C ASP A 29 8.90 6.85 -16.52
N ILE A 30 7.72 6.29 -16.26
CA ILE A 30 7.42 4.86 -16.39
C ILE A 30 6.27 4.69 -17.39
N GLY A 31 6.64 4.37 -18.63
CA GLY A 31 5.71 4.35 -19.74
C GLY A 31 5.04 5.71 -19.96
N ALA A 32 3.86 5.70 -20.59
CA ALA A 32 3.13 6.94 -20.89
C ALA A 32 2.39 7.52 -19.67
N THR A 33 2.00 6.68 -18.71
CA THR A 33 0.96 7.01 -17.72
C THR A 33 1.47 7.25 -16.30
N HIS A 34 2.71 6.88 -15.98
CA HIS A 34 3.24 6.94 -14.61
C HIS A 34 4.62 7.60 -14.53
N ILE A 35 4.96 8.03 -13.31
CA ILE A 35 6.25 8.63 -12.97
C ILE A 35 6.73 7.98 -11.68
N LEU A 36 8.00 7.58 -11.62
CA LEU A 36 8.64 7.06 -10.43
C LEU A 36 9.34 8.19 -9.69
N ILE A 37 9.05 8.34 -8.39
CA ILE A 37 9.63 9.39 -7.54
C ILE A 37 10.10 8.84 -6.20
N PHE A 38 11.02 9.53 -5.53
CA PHE A 38 11.38 9.29 -4.14
C PHE A 38 10.27 9.76 -3.19
N ASN A 39 10.02 8.98 -2.13
CA ASN A 39 9.19 9.45 -1.03
C ASN A 39 9.94 10.48 -0.17
N LYS A 40 9.48 11.74 -0.18
CA LYS A 40 10.06 12.83 0.61
C LYS A 40 10.06 12.58 2.13
N TYR A 41 9.08 11.85 2.64
CA TYR A 41 8.88 11.58 4.07
C TYR A 41 9.07 10.09 4.39
N CYS A 42 10.14 9.53 3.85
CA CYS A 42 10.52 8.14 3.95
C CYS A 42 10.95 7.75 5.38
N VAL A 43 10.29 6.73 5.95
CA VAL A 43 10.68 6.08 7.21
C VAL A 43 11.47 4.80 6.94
N VAL A 44 10.99 3.98 6.01
CA VAL A 44 11.70 2.79 5.50
C VAL A 44 12.65 3.23 4.38
N PRO A 45 13.98 3.06 4.51
CA PRO A 45 14.93 3.48 3.48
C PRO A 45 14.57 2.97 2.07
N ASN A 46 14.86 3.78 1.05
CA ASN A 46 14.58 3.48 -0.36
C ASN A 46 13.07 3.31 -0.70
N HIS A 47 12.18 3.92 0.09
CA HIS A 47 10.75 3.96 -0.21
C HIS A 47 10.48 4.84 -1.44
N LEU A 48 9.93 4.23 -2.50
CA LEU A 48 9.57 4.88 -3.76
C LEU A 48 8.05 5.03 -3.91
N LEU A 49 7.63 6.02 -4.69
CA LEU A 49 6.24 6.20 -5.10
C LEU A 49 6.15 6.09 -6.62
N LEU A 50 5.22 5.28 -7.10
CA LEU A 50 4.83 5.22 -8.51
C LEU A 50 3.50 5.96 -8.65
N ILE A 51 3.58 7.21 -9.12
CA ILE A 51 2.44 8.13 -9.23
C ILE A 51 1.87 8.10 -10.65
N THR A 52 0.58 8.36 -10.81
CA THR A 52 0.02 8.63 -12.14
C THR A 52 0.50 10.00 -12.64
N ARG A 53 0.72 10.12 -13.95
CA ARG A 53 1.13 11.38 -14.60
C ARG A 53 0.02 12.43 -14.52
N GLU A 54 -1.20 12.01 -14.79
CA GLU A 54 -2.41 12.81 -14.64
C GLU A 54 -3.10 12.48 -13.32
N PHE A 55 -3.87 13.42 -12.78
CA PHE A 55 -4.66 13.17 -11.58
C PHE A 55 -5.66 12.04 -11.83
N LYS A 56 -5.46 10.91 -11.13
CA LYS A 56 -6.48 9.89 -10.91
C LYS A 56 -6.81 9.81 -9.43
N PRO A 57 -8.07 9.49 -9.04
CA PRO A 57 -8.42 9.32 -7.64
C PRO A 57 -7.67 8.16 -6.97
N GLN A 58 -7.27 8.35 -5.72
CA GLN A 58 -6.73 7.33 -4.80
C GLN A 58 -7.84 6.43 -4.21
N VAL A 59 -8.98 6.31 -4.90
CA VAL A 59 -10.12 5.48 -4.50
C VAL A 59 -10.57 4.63 -5.68
N GLY A 60 -11.19 3.49 -5.39
CA GLY A 60 -11.65 2.53 -6.37
C GLY A 60 -10.58 1.55 -6.83
N LEU A 61 -10.86 0.84 -7.91
CA LEU A 61 -9.99 -0.23 -8.41
C LEU A 61 -8.78 0.32 -9.20
N LEU A 62 -7.69 -0.42 -9.13
CA LEU A 62 -6.52 -0.20 -9.97
C LEU A 62 -6.86 -0.55 -11.43
N ALA A 63 -6.31 0.24 -12.35
CA ALA A 63 -6.44 0.04 -13.78
C ALA A 63 -5.35 -0.90 -14.30
N PRO A 64 -5.50 -1.52 -15.48
CA PRO A 64 -4.48 -2.38 -16.07
C PRO A 64 -3.11 -1.69 -16.20
N GLU A 65 -3.09 -0.39 -16.48
CA GLU A 65 -1.85 0.38 -16.65
C GLU A 65 -1.06 0.52 -15.35
N ASP A 66 -1.72 0.48 -14.19
CA ASP A 66 -1.07 0.57 -12.88
C ASP A 66 -0.19 -0.69 -12.65
N PHE A 67 -0.67 -1.86 -13.07
CA PHE A 67 0.09 -3.11 -13.01
C PHE A 67 1.22 -3.15 -14.05
N SER A 68 0.97 -2.70 -15.27
CA SER A 68 2.00 -2.62 -16.32
C SER A 68 3.14 -1.68 -15.91
N ALA A 69 2.81 -0.50 -15.36
CA ALA A 69 3.82 0.44 -14.85
C ALA A 69 4.61 -0.14 -13.67
N THR A 70 3.92 -0.86 -12.78
CA THR A 70 4.60 -1.55 -11.67
C THR A 70 5.57 -2.61 -12.19
N GLU A 71 5.19 -3.40 -13.21
CA GLU A 71 6.07 -4.41 -13.83
C GLU A 71 7.30 -3.76 -14.45
N LEU A 72 7.11 -2.69 -15.23
CA LEU A 72 8.21 -1.92 -15.83
C LEU A 72 9.15 -1.31 -14.79
N THR A 73 8.60 -0.89 -13.64
CA THR A 73 9.39 -0.37 -12.52
C THR A 73 10.23 -1.49 -11.92
N LEU A 74 9.61 -2.60 -11.51
CA LEU A 74 10.32 -3.70 -10.87
C LEU A 74 11.33 -4.39 -11.79
N ALA A 75 11.14 -4.32 -13.12
CA ALA A 75 12.11 -4.83 -14.09
C ALA A 75 13.44 -4.04 -14.09
N GLN A 76 13.43 -2.80 -13.59
CA GLN A 76 14.60 -1.92 -13.51
C GLN A 76 15.22 -1.86 -12.12
N LEU A 77 14.59 -2.48 -11.12
CA LEU A 77 15.06 -2.49 -9.74
C LEU A 77 15.67 -3.85 -9.39
N GLU A 78 16.78 -3.82 -8.67
CA GLU A 78 17.39 -5.01 -8.09
C GLU A 78 16.71 -5.39 -6.76
N GLY A 79 16.77 -6.68 -6.41
CA GLY A 79 16.28 -7.19 -5.14
C GLY A 79 14.77 -7.45 -5.08
N GLY A 80 14.32 -7.72 -3.85
CA GLY A 80 12.93 -8.02 -3.53
C GLY A 80 12.16 -6.76 -3.16
N TRP A 81 11.01 -6.54 -3.80
CA TRP A 81 10.15 -5.39 -3.56
C TRP A 81 8.72 -5.80 -3.25
N MET A 82 8.15 -5.17 -2.23
CA MET A 82 6.72 -5.20 -1.97
C MET A 82 6.09 -3.89 -2.42
N VAL A 83 5.00 -4.03 -3.14
CA VAL A 83 4.19 -2.93 -3.62
C VAL A 83 2.92 -2.89 -2.80
N PHE A 84 2.49 -1.70 -2.41
CA PHE A 84 1.23 -1.52 -1.71
C PHE A 84 0.43 -0.32 -2.18
N TYR A 85 -0.88 -0.42 -2.01
CA TYR A 85 -1.85 0.59 -2.39
C TYR A 85 -2.90 0.77 -1.29
N ASN A 86 -3.04 2.01 -0.84
CA ASN A 86 -4.05 2.45 0.10
C ASN A 86 -5.23 3.02 -0.71
N SER A 87 -6.31 2.27 -0.90
CA SER A 87 -7.50 2.75 -1.62
C SER A 87 -8.52 3.36 -0.66
N GLY A 88 -8.83 4.64 -0.85
CA GLY A 88 -9.83 5.37 -0.07
C GLY A 88 -9.39 5.74 1.35
N LYS A 89 -10.20 6.56 2.03
CA LYS A 89 -9.82 7.23 3.28
C LYS A 89 -9.53 6.24 4.40
N GLU A 90 -10.36 5.21 4.53
CA GLU A 90 -10.29 4.19 5.58
C GLU A 90 -9.07 3.27 5.42
N SER A 91 -8.38 3.31 4.27
CA SER A 91 -7.13 2.56 4.07
C SER A 91 -5.88 3.27 4.60
N GLY A 92 -6.00 4.50 5.09
CA GLY A 92 -4.86 5.36 5.45
C GLY A 92 -4.22 6.06 4.25
N ALA A 93 -5.01 6.30 3.20
CA ALA A 93 -4.58 7.14 2.08
C ALA A 93 -4.46 8.61 2.51
N SER A 94 -3.25 9.17 2.44
CA SER A 94 -2.97 10.57 2.83
C SER A 94 -2.97 11.55 1.66
N GLN A 95 -2.93 11.06 0.42
CA GLN A 95 -2.92 11.88 -0.80
C GLN A 95 -4.04 11.41 -1.74
N PRO A 96 -4.85 12.33 -2.30
CA PRO A 96 -5.98 11.97 -3.15
C PRO A 96 -5.58 11.55 -4.57
N HIS A 97 -4.33 11.83 -4.97
CA HIS A 97 -3.79 11.48 -6.28
C HIS A 97 -3.22 10.06 -6.23
N ARG A 98 -3.68 9.20 -7.16
CA ARG A 98 -3.27 7.81 -7.37
C ARG A 98 -1.76 7.63 -7.33
N HIS A 99 -1.32 6.83 -6.37
CA HIS A 99 0.06 6.42 -6.22
C HIS A 99 0.14 5.02 -5.59
N LEU A 100 1.02 4.19 -6.13
CA LEU A 100 1.47 2.96 -5.51
C LEU A 100 2.77 3.24 -4.76
N GLN A 101 3.00 2.49 -3.69
CA GLN A 101 4.16 2.63 -2.83
C GLN A 101 5.00 1.36 -2.91
N LEU A 102 6.33 1.52 -2.98
CA LEU A 102 7.27 0.42 -3.11
C LEU A 102 8.30 0.49 -1.99
N ILE A 103 8.48 -0.62 -1.27
CA ILE A 103 9.54 -0.77 -0.26
C ILE A 103 10.41 -2.01 -0.56
N PRO A 104 11.71 -1.98 -0.24
CA PRO A 104 12.65 -3.06 -0.54
C PRO A 104 12.58 -4.21 0.46
N ASP A 105 11.38 -4.79 0.64
CA ASP A 105 11.13 -6.01 1.41
C ASP A 105 9.97 -6.81 0.80
N ASP A 106 10.28 -7.91 0.10
CA ASP A 106 9.27 -8.82 -0.48
C ASP A 106 8.95 -10.04 0.39
N LYS A 107 9.56 -10.14 1.58
CA LYS A 107 9.39 -11.26 2.51
C LYS A 107 8.92 -10.75 3.87
N PRO A 108 7.77 -10.03 3.92
CA PRO A 108 7.26 -9.57 5.19
C PRO A 108 7.02 -10.77 6.12
N PRO A 109 7.45 -10.68 7.39
CA PRO A 109 7.60 -11.81 8.30
C PRO A 109 6.28 -12.54 8.58
N ILE A 110 5.17 -11.82 8.48
CA ILE A 110 3.83 -12.37 8.70
C ILE A 110 3.40 -13.17 7.47
N ILE A 111 3.37 -12.56 6.28
CA ILE A 111 2.70 -13.15 5.11
C ILE A 111 3.40 -14.43 4.63
N GLY A 112 4.75 -14.47 4.67
CA GLY A 112 5.52 -15.65 4.24
C GLY A 112 5.12 -16.96 4.91
N SER A 113 4.73 -16.91 6.19
CA SER A 113 4.35 -18.08 6.99
C SER A 113 2.89 -18.51 6.83
N PHE A 114 2.03 -17.70 6.20
CA PHE A 114 0.60 -17.96 6.02
C PHE A 114 0.19 -18.26 4.56
N LEU A 115 1.15 -18.28 3.62
CA LEU A 115 0.90 -18.43 2.18
C LEU A 115 0.30 -19.79 1.75
N ASP A 116 0.19 -20.77 2.65
CA ASP A 116 -0.36 -22.11 2.34
C ASP A 116 -1.83 -22.31 2.74
N SER A 117 -2.51 -21.31 3.33
CA SER A 117 -3.94 -21.42 3.63
C SER A 117 -4.78 -20.57 2.69
N THR A 118 -5.49 -21.25 1.79
CA THR A 118 -6.78 -20.87 1.19
C THR A 118 -7.56 -19.87 2.05
N VAL A 119 -8.00 -18.73 1.47
CA VAL A 119 -8.91 -17.71 2.08
C VAL A 119 -8.93 -17.78 3.61
N GLY A 120 -7.85 -17.32 4.25
CA GLY A 120 -7.77 -17.32 5.70
C GLY A 120 -8.66 -16.23 6.31
N VAL A 121 -9.03 -16.40 7.57
CA VAL A 121 -9.51 -15.31 8.42
C VAL A 121 -8.31 -14.87 9.24
N PHE A 122 -7.77 -13.67 8.98
CA PHE A 122 -6.67 -13.17 9.79
C PHE A 122 -7.32 -12.66 11.05
N LYS A 123 -7.28 -13.45 12.13
CA LYS A 123 -7.64 -12.99 13.47
C LYS A 123 -9.03 -12.31 13.60
N GLY A 124 -9.99 -12.68 12.75
CA GLY A 124 -11.38 -12.19 12.80
C GLY A 124 -11.81 -11.31 11.62
N ILE A 125 -10.90 -10.93 10.71
CA ILE A 125 -11.24 -10.10 9.54
C ILE A 125 -11.15 -10.82 8.20
N ILE A 126 -12.00 -10.37 7.27
CA ILE A 126 -12.01 -10.80 5.87
C ILE A 126 -10.72 -10.33 5.19
N HIS A 127 -10.02 -11.26 4.57
CA HIS A 127 -8.94 -10.94 3.62
C HIS A 127 -8.88 -12.02 2.54
N LYS A 128 -8.17 -11.73 1.46
CA LYS A 128 -7.91 -12.72 0.42
C LYS A 128 -6.46 -12.63 -0.03
N LEU A 129 -5.76 -13.74 0.14
CA LEU A 129 -4.39 -13.96 -0.30
C LEU A 129 -4.40 -14.91 -1.50
N VAL A 130 -3.71 -14.52 -2.57
CA VAL A 130 -3.59 -15.30 -3.80
C VAL A 130 -2.12 -15.43 -4.14
N ARG A 131 -1.63 -16.67 -4.25
CA ARG A 131 -0.33 -16.95 -4.88
C ARG A 131 -0.42 -16.71 -6.38
N LEU A 132 0.61 -16.12 -6.95
CA LEU A 132 0.72 -15.90 -8.38
C LEU A 132 0.99 -17.24 -9.10
N THR A 133 0.43 -17.39 -10.30
CA THR A 133 0.60 -18.57 -11.15
C THR A 133 1.84 -18.44 -12.04
N SER A 134 2.27 -19.54 -12.66
CA SER A 134 3.52 -19.58 -13.44
C SER A 134 3.43 -18.95 -14.84
N ALA A 135 2.27 -18.94 -15.48
CA ALA A 135 2.11 -18.48 -16.88
C ALA A 135 1.85 -16.96 -17.02
N GLY A 136 2.40 -16.35 -18.08
CA GLY A 136 2.17 -14.94 -18.46
C GLY A 136 3.19 -13.94 -17.92
N SER A 137 3.05 -12.67 -18.32
CA SER A 137 3.79 -11.54 -17.74
C SER A 137 3.40 -11.34 -16.27
N LEU A 138 4.22 -10.61 -15.52
CA LEU A 138 3.92 -10.29 -14.13
C LEU A 138 2.68 -9.39 -14.01
N ALA A 139 2.49 -8.44 -14.93
CA ALA A 139 1.27 -7.65 -14.98
C ALA A 139 0.02 -8.50 -15.28
N GLU A 140 0.12 -9.50 -16.16
CA GLU A 140 -0.96 -10.47 -16.39
C GLU A 140 -1.31 -11.27 -15.13
N LYS A 141 -0.27 -11.80 -14.46
CA LYS A 141 -0.42 -12.54 -13.19
C LYS A 141 -1.07 -11.69 -12.11
N TRP A 142 -0.62 -10.45 -11.94
CA TRP A 142 -1.21 -9.53 -10.98
C TRP A 142 -2.64 -9.18 -11.33
N ARG A 143 -2.99 -8.90 -12.59
CA ARG A 143 -4.39 -8.62 -12.98
C ARG A 143 -5.30 -9.81 -12.70
N ALA A 144 -4.85 -11.03 -13.01
CA ALA A 144 -5.61 -12.25 -12.72
C ALA A 144 -5.78 -12.47 -11.21
N ALA A 145 -4.72 -12.26 -10.41
CA ALA A 145 -4.80 -12.31 -8.96
C ALA A 145 -5.71 -11.20 -8.38
N TYR A 146 -5.62 -10.00 -8.94
CA TYR A 146 -6.38 -8.82 -8.54
C TYR A 146 -7.88 -9.04 -8.71
N SER A 147 -8.30 -9.56 -9.86
CA SER A 147 -9.69 -9.94 -10.09
C SER A 147 -10.20 -10.93 -9.03
N LYS A 148 -9.37 -11.90 -8.63
CA LYS A 148 -9.73 -12.86 -7.57
C LYS A 148 -9.84 -12.18 -6.21
N VAL A 149 -8.89 -11.33 -5.82
CA VAL A 149 -8.94 -10.66 -4.51
C VAL A 149 -10.06 -9.60 -4.44
N CYS A 150 -10.40 -8.92 -5.54
CA CYS A 150 -11.53 -7.98 -5.56
C CYS A 150 -12.88 -8.63 -5.24
N SER A 151 -13.02 -9.95 -5.37
CA SER A 151 -14.27 -10.66 -5.09
C SER A 151 -14.71 -10.59 -3.62
N ILE A 152 -13.84 -10.15 -2.71
CA ILE A 152 -14.16 -10.00 -1.28
C ILE A 152 -14.53 -8.56 -0.89
N LEU A 153 -14.51 -7.62 -1.83
CA LEU A 153 -14.94 -6.26 -1.57
C LEU A 153 -16.49 -6.24 -1.47
N PRO A 154 -17.06 -5.71 -0.37
CA PRO A 154 -18.51 -5.54 -0.24
C PRO A 154 -19.12 -4.72 -1.38
N THR A 155 -18.44 -3.63 -1.78
CA THR A 155 -18.84 -2.77 -2.90
C THR A 155 -17.60 -2.27 -3.65
N ALA A 156 -17.77 -1.79 -4.89
CA ALA A 156 -16.69 -1.21 -5.68
C ALA A 156 -16.08 0.08 -5.06
N GLU A 157 -16.83 0.74 -4.17
CA GLU A 157 -16.41 1.95 -3.46
C GLU A 157 -15.73 1.65 -2.12
N THR A 158 -15.72 0.38 -1.69
CA THR A 158 -15.14 0.00 -0.41
C THR A 158 -13.64 0.32 -0.39
N SER A 159 -13.20 1.07 0.60
CA SER A 159 -11.78 1.29 0.88
C SER A 159 -11.08 -0.04 1.14
N TYR A 160 -9.84 -0.17 0.68
CA TYR A 160 -9.09 -1.42 0.83
C TYR A 160 -7.59 -1.19 0.92
N SER A 161 -6.93 -2.13 1.58
CA SER A 161 -5.48 -2.29 1.62
C SER A 161 -5.09 -3.38 0.64
N LEU A 162 -4.16 -3.08 -0.28
CA LEU A 162 -3.62 -4.04 -1.24
C LEU A 162 -2.10 -4.14 -1.07
N LEU A 163 -1.59 -5.35 -0.90
CA LEU A 163 -0.16 -5.68 -0.89
C LEU A 163 0.10 -6.70 -1.98
N PHE A 164 1.21 -6.57 -2.70
CA PHE A 164 1.62 -7.59 -3.65
C PHE A 164 3.12 -7.58 -3.90
N THR A 165 3.62 -8.76 -4.24
CA THR A 165 5.02 -9.04 -4.61
C THR A 165 5.04 -9.79 -5.93
N ARG A 166 6.20 -10.29 -6.34
CA ARG A 166 6.33 -11.19 -7.50
C ARG A 166 5.67 -12.55 -7.28
N GLU A 167 5.31 -12.90 -6.04
CA GLU A 167 4.88 -14.24 -5.66
C GLU A 167 3.43 -14.31 -5.15
N TRP A 168 2.93 -13.23 -4.57
CA TRP A 168 1.59 -13.23 -3.98
C TRP A 168 0.92 -11.85 -4.02
N MET A 169 -0.40 -11.83 -3.79
CA MET A 169 -1.22 -10.63 -3.66
C MET A 169 -2.22 -10.82 -2.52
N LEU A 170 -2.28 -9.84 -1.61
CA LEU A 170 -3.17 -9.77 -0.46
C LEU A 170 -4.07 -8.54 -0.58
N MET A 171 -5.38 -8.73 -0.38
CA MET A 171 -6.34 -7.64 -0.20
C MET A 171 -7.03 -7.77 1.16
N VAL A 172 -7.22 -6.62 1.81
CA VAL A 172 -8.01 -6.47 3.04
C VAL A 172 -8.99 -5.31 2.86
N PRO A 173 -10.31 -5.56 2.83
CA PRO A 173 -11.33 -4.51 2.86
C PRO A 173 -11.25 -3.75 4.19
N ARG A 174 -11.36 -2.41 4.15
CA ARG A 174 -11.10 -1.52 5.29
C ARG A 174 -12.38 -0.82 5.73
N LEU A 175 -12.66 -0.88 7.03
CA LEU A 175 -13.72 -0.14 7.72
C LEU A 175 -13.21 1.14 8.37
N ALA A 176 -11.96 1.15 8.83
CA ALA A 176 -11.39 2.28 9.52
C ALA A 176 -9.89 2.44 9.22
N GLU A 177 -9.46 3.69 9.20
CA GLU A 177 -8.04 4.08 9.15
C GLU A 177 -7.36 3.89 10.51
N ARG A 178 -8.09 4.13 11.60
CA ARG A 178 -7.54 4.32 12.93
C ARG A 178 -8.01 3.24 13.90
N TYR A 179 -7.13 2.90 14.82
CA TYR A 179 -7.48 2.32 16.12
C TYR A 179 -7.08 3.33 17.19
N GLU A 180 -8.05 3.76 18.00
CA GLU A 180 -7.87 4.90 18.91
C GLU A 180 -7.34 6.13 18.14
N HIS A 181 -6.20 6.68 18.53
CA HIS A 181 -5.57 7.84 17.91
C HIS A 181 -4.50 7.48 16.87
N VAL A 182 -4.14 6.21 16.73
CA VAL A 182 -3.07 5.75 15.83
C VAL A 182 -3.66 5.43 14.45
N SER A 183 -3.02 5.95 13.40
CA SER A 183 -3.41 5.70 12.01
C SER A 183 -2.63 4.52 11.44
N PHE A 184 -3.33 3.67 10.70
CA PHE A 184 -2.77 2.48 10.07
C PHE A 184 -3.02 2.50 8.57
N ASN A 185 -1.91 2.47 7.82
CA ASN A 185 -1.95 2.21 6.40
C ASN A 185 -1.87 0.70 6.13
N THR A 186 -1.75 0.34 4.85
CA THR A 186 -1.68 -1.04 4.39
C THR A 186 -0.55 -1.88 4.99
N LEU A 187 0.58 -1.29 5.37
CA LEU A 187 1.74 -2.03 5.87
C LEU A 187 1.48 -2.74 7.23
N VAL A 188 0.43 -2.36 7.97
CA VAL A 188 0.00 -3.05 9.19
C VAL A 188 -0.29 -4.55 8.96
N PHE A 189 -0.78 -4.91 7.77
CA PHE A 189 -1.08 -6.30 7.39
C PHE A 189 0.16 -7.07 6.92
N ALA A 190 1.28 -6.37 6.72
CA ALA A 190 2.60 -6.95 6.48
C ALA A 190 3.47 -7.01 7.75
N GLY A 191 2.95 -6.57 8.91
CA GLY A 191 3.66 -6.59 10.20
C GLY A 191 4.42 -5.32 10.55
N TYR A 192 4.23 -4.24 9.79
CA TYR A 192 4.84 -2.95 10.08
C TYR A 192 3.91 -2.11 10.94
N LEU A 193 4.33 -1.82 12.17
CA LEU A 193 3.66 -0.89 13.09
C LEU A 193 4.55 0.34 13.27
N LEU A 194 3.97 1.53 13.10
CA LEU A 194 4.67 2.79 13.27
C LEU A 194 4.11 3.54 14.49
N ALA A 195 4.94 3.71 15.50
CA ALA A 195 4.68 4.61 16.63
C ALA A 195 5.42 5.93 16.39
N CYS A 196 4.69 7.03 16.19
CA CYS A 196 5.30 8.35 15.99
C CYS A 196 5.63 9.03 17.32
N TYR A 197 4.86 8.71 18.36
CA TYR A 197 5.00 9.27 19.71
C TYR A 197 5.06 8.17 20.77
N GLN A 198 5.58 8.53 21.95
CA GLN A 198 5.68 7.63 23.10
C GLN A 198 4.32 7.01 23.50
N LYS A 199 3.25 7.81 23.46
CA LYS A 199 1.88 7.32 23.73
C LYS A 199 1.40 6.28 22.70
N ASP A 200 1.82 6.41 21.44
CA ASP A 200 1.45 5.46 20.38
C ASP A 200 2.17 4.14 20.65
N TYR A 201 3.43 4.20 21.06
CA TYR A 201 4.23 3.05 21.44
C TYR A 201 3.63 2.31 22.65
N GLU A 202 3.26 3.05 23.69
CA GLU A 202 2.62 2.49 24.89
C GLU A 202 1.28 1.83 24.57
N LEU A 203 0.45 2.46 23.72
CA LEU A 203 -0.79 1.84 23.25
C LEU A 203 -0.48 0.52 22.52
N LEU A 204 0.39 0.55 21.50
CA LEU A 204 0.71 -0.61 20.68
C LEU A 204 1.34 -1.76 21.47
N LEU A 205 2.11 -1.47 22.52
CA LEU A 205 2.66 -2.48 23.42
C LEU A 205 1.59 -3.21 24.25
N ASN A 206 0.52 -2.53 24.60
CA ASN A 206 -0.53 -3.05 25.48
C ASN A 206 -1.80 -3.49 24.73
N THR A 207 -1.79 -3.43 23.40
CA THR A 207 -2.93 -3.81 22.56
C THR A 207 -2.65 -5.12 21.82
N GLU A 208 -3.58 -6.07 21.92
CA GLU A 208 -3.53 -7.25 21.08
C GLU A 208 -3.79 -6.88 19.60
N ILE A 209 -2.96 -7.40 18.69
CA ILE A 209 -3.09 -7.10 17.25
C ILE A 209 -4.47 -7.43 16.67
N THR A 210 -5.18 -8.41 17.27
CA THR A 210 -6.55 -8.79 16.91
C THR A 210 -7.55 -7.65 17.09
N GLN A 211 -7.41 -6.85 18.15
CA GLN A 211 -8.27 -5.70 18.42
C GLN A 211 -8.09 -4.61 17.37
N ILE A 212 -6.84 -4.38 16.97
CA ILE A 212 -6.51 -3.45 15.88
C ILE A 212 -7.15 -3.97 14.59
N TYR A 213 -6.88 -5.21 14.19
CA TYR A 213 -7.41 -5.77 12.95
C TYR A 213 -8.94 -5.75 12.90
N ASN A 214 -9.63 -6.18 13.96
CA ASN A 214 -11.10 -6.17 14.04
C ASN A 214 -11.70 -4.75 13.97
N THR A 215 -10.93 -3.73 14.32
CA THR A 215 -11.34 -2.33 14.16
C THR A 215 -11.13 -1.85 12.72
N LEU A 216 -10.00 -2.22 12.11
CA LEU A 216 -9.61 -1.73 10.79
C LEU A 216 -10.32 -2.43 9.62
N GLY A 217 -10.67 -3.71 9.77
CA GLY A 217 -11.17 -4.57 8.69
C GLY A 217 -12.60 -5.07 8.91
N PHE A 218 -13.22 -5.56 7.83
CA PHE A 218 -14.55 -6.17 7.91
C PHE A 218 -14.50 -7.49 8.66
N PRO A 219 -15.45 -7.77 9.58
CA PRO A 219 -15.49 -9.03 10.30
C PRO A 219 -15.74 -10.19 9.35
N ALA A 220 -14.98 -11.27 9.49
CA ALA A 220 -15.32 -12.54 8.86
C ALA A 220 -16.52 -13.13 9.59
N LEU A 221 -17.63 -13.33 8.90
CA LEU A 221 -18.72 -14.14 9.43
C LEU A 221 -18.18 -15.56 9.63
N LEU A 222 -18.17 -16.02 10.88
CA LEU A 222 -17.83 -17.41 11.26
C LEU A 222 -18.88 -18.39 10.73
#